data_AF-A0A060XQG0-F1
#
_entry.id   AF-A0A060XQG0-F1
#
_cell.length_a   1.000
_cell.length_b   1.000
_cell.length_c   1.000
_cell.angle_alpha   90.00
_cell.angle_beta   90.00
_cell.angle_gamma   90.00
#
_symmetry.space_group_name_H-M   'P 1'
#
loop_
_entity.id
_entity.type
_entity.pdbx_description
1 polymer ?
#
loop_
_entity_poly.entity_id
_entity_poly.type
_entity_poly.pdbx_seq_one_letter_code
_entity_poly.pdbx_strand_id
1 'polypeptide(L)'
;MEFPVDGLASVTQEVLERSAQDYMNSILHSNPDSPAHLTLANNTQVPIGLSNVGFVPLYGADLRQKVLALFSPQDQFTAVGLYLLDRWWSLEDILKTADPARDGCVEVETLGERIVLYILNRVVYRAMEMSSDELPFLCHGESDNAKILWKDGQAVGFYSVKPSGSLCSTFLTQCYQLPIMDSIFVRKCHRDNGLGLQMLENFVECFKEDCLGLRYPLSKVMYKVCGKYLSLYPADRDLLWEVESVGRPSQRTNIANKIQAMGLSSLSKYLPFTEHSVANRVGAENEGVMEKVTSRIQEAMEYTVEIVEDVTLVKVTKGKKKRRLQPEAGAVARNSRISRRKANQRKSSGNRM
;
A
#
# COMPACT_ATOMS: atom_id res chain seq x y z
N MET A 1 4.73 1.62 28.02
CA MET A 1 4.46 1.41 26.59
C MET A 1 4.76 -0.03 26.30
N GLU A 2 3.77 -0.79 25.85
CA GLU A 2 3.94 -2.22 25.59
C GLU A 2 4.21 -2.49 24.10
N PHE A 3 3.66 -1.68 23.19
CA PHE A 3 3.79 -1.87 21.73
C PHE A 3 4.17 -0.58 20.97
N PRO A 4 4.65 -0.69 19.70
CA PRO A 4 5.15 0.45 18.94
C PRO A 4 4.14 1.58 18.74
N VAL A 5 2.90 1.24 18.37
CA VAL A 5 1.84 2.21 18.07
C VAL A 5 1.56 3.13 19.26
N ASP A 6 1.67 2.61 20.48
CA ASP A 6 1.42 3.35 21.72
C ASP A 6 2.49 4.41 21.98
N GLY A 7 3.71 4.20 21.49
CA GLY A 7 4.84 5.10 21.71
C GLY A 7 5.21 6.00 20.55
N LEU A 8 4.71 5.70 19.36
CA LEU A 8 4.95 6.50 18.17
C LEU A 8 4.00 7.70 18.03
N ALA A 9 2.97 7.80 18.88
CA ALA A 9 2.02 8.91 18.85
C ALA A 9 2.66 10.30 19.03
N SER A 10 3.77 10.38 19.77
CA SER A 10 4.49 11.63 20.04
C SER A 10 5.82 11.76 19.29
N VAL A 11 6.12 10.86 18.35
CA VAL A 11 7.40 10.78 17.66
C VAL A 11 7.25 11.26 16.22
N THR A 12 8.16 12.13 15.78
CA THR A 12 8.20 12.58 14.37
C THR A 12 8.96 11.60 13.51
N GLN A 13 8.67 11.60 12.20
CA GLN A 13 9.34 10.74 11.23
C GLN A 13 10.86 10.95 11.22
N GLU A 14 11.34 12.19 11.37
CA GLU A 14 12.78 12.51 11.33
C GLU A 14 13.54 11.88 12.52
N VAL A 15 12.89 11.80 13.69
CA VAL A 15 13.48 11.15 14.87
C VAL A 15 13.60 9.65 14.63
N LEU A 16 12.55 9.04 14.09
CA LEU A 16 12.53 7.61 13.77
C LEU A 16 13.61 7.25 12.73
N GLU A 17 13.72 8.04 11.66
CA GLU A 17 14.71 7.83 10.59
C GLU A 17 16.14 8.03 11.09
N ARG A 18 16.38 9.04 11.93
CA ARG A 18 17.70 9.27 12.50
C ARG A 18 18.15 8.08 13.36
N SER A 19 17.28 7.61 14.26
CA SER A 19 17.52 6.42 15.08
C SER A 19 17.82 5.19 14.20
N ALA A 20 17.03 4.99 13.15
CA ALA A 20 17.25 3.90 12.20
C ALA A 20 18.58 4.01 11.45
N GLN A 21 18.97 5.23 11.03
CA GLN A 21 20.24 5.46 10.34
C GLN A 21 21.44 5.25 11.26
N ASP A 22 21.35 5.71 12.51
CA ASP A 22 22.37 5.48 13.53
C ASP A 22 22.52 3.99 13.82
N TYR A 23 21.40 3.26 13.92
CA TYR A 23 21.42 1.81 14.06
C TYR A 23 22.04 1.11 12.85
N MET A 24 21.65 1.47 11.63
CA MET A 24 22.23 0.89 10.40
C MET A 24 23.75 1.10 10.34
N ASN A 25 24.23 2.29 10.74
CA ASN A 25 25.67 2.57 10.85
C ASN A 25 26.35 1.70 11.91
N SER A 26 25.68 1.41 13.02
CA SER A 26 26.21 0.51 14.06
C SER A 26 26.37 -0.93 13.58
N ILE A 27 25.48 -1.42 12.69
CA ILE A 27 25.58 -2.77 12.10
C ILE A 27 26.84 -2.88 11.24
N LEU A 28 27.26 -1.81 10.54
CA LEU A 28 28.50 -1.80 9.73
C LEU A 28 29.77 -2.09 10.55
N HIS A 29 29.73 -1.78 11.84
CA HIS A 29 30.85 -1.96 12.77
C HIS A 29 30.67 -3.16 13.71
N SER A 30 29.55 -3.89 13.59
CA SER A 30 29.25 -5.05 14.42
C SER A 30 30.01 -6.29 13.95
N ASN A 31 30.28 -7.22 14.88
CA ASN A 31 30.97 -8.47 14.57
C ASN A 31 30.08 -9.37 13.67
N PRO A 32 30.47 -9.68 12.43
CA PRO A 32 29.69 -10.54 11.54
C PRO A 32 29.51 -11.97 12.07
N ASP A 33 30.44 -12.44 12.92
CA ASP A 33 30.45 -13.83 13.42
C ASP A 33 29.51 -14.04 14.63
N SER A 34 28.88 -12.97 15.14
CA SER A 34 27.93 -13.04 16.25
C SER A 34 26.82 -11.99 16.08
N PRO A 35 25.94 -12.13 15.06
CA PRO A 35 24.90 -11.15 14.81
C PRO A 35 23.83 -11.16 15.91
N ALA A 36 23.24 -10.00 16.19
CA ALA A 36 22.02 -9.91 16.99
C ALA A 36 20.86 -10.64 16.27
N HIS A 37 19.82 -11.06 17.00
CA HIS A 37 18.69 -11.78 16.41
C HIS A 37 17.36 -11.16 16.82
N LEU A 38 16.40 -11.16 15.88
CA LEU A 38 14.98 -10.98 16.18
C LEU A 38 14.34 -12.36 16.36
N THR A 39 13.63 -12.57 17.47
CA THR A 39 12.85 -13.80 17.68
C THR A 39 11.42 -13.56 17.25
N LEU A 40 10.93 -14.38 16.32
CA LEU A 40 9.56 -14.33 15.83
C LEU A 40 8.61 -15.15 16.73
N ALA A 41 7.30 -14.99 16.56
CA ALA A 41 6.28 -15.67 17.35
C ALA A 41 6.36 -17.22 17.28
N ASN A 42 6.90 -17.77 16.20
CA ASN A 42 7.14 -19.20 16.03
C ASN A 42 8.51 -19.67 16.59
N ASN A 43 9.16 -18.85 17.42
CA ASN A 43 10.51 -19.03 17.96
C ASN A 43 11.63 -19.11 16.91
N THR A 44 11.37 -18.72 15.66
CA THR A 44 12.42 -18.60 14.65
C THR A 44 13.28 -17.38 14.96
N GLN A 45 14.60 -17.57 15.00
CA GLN A 45 15.56 -16.49 15.15
C GLN A 45 16.02 -16.02 13.78
N VAL A 46 15.83 -14.73 13.50
CA VAL A 46 16.29 -14.09 12.28
C VAL A 46 17.53 -13.28 12.61
N PRO A 47 18.71 -13.60 12.04
CA PRO A 47 19.92 -12.83 12.26
C PRO A 47 19.76 -11.43 11.68
N ILE A 48 20.25 -10.42 12.39
CA ILE A 48 20.23 -9.03 11.95
C ILE A 48 21.61 -8.73 11.37
N GLY A 49 21.66 -8.43 10.08
CA GLY A 49 22.89 -8.10 9.39
C GLY A 49 22.68 -7.22 8.17
N LEU A 50 23.77 -6.71 7.60
CA LEU A 50 23.72 -5.81 6.45
C LEU A 50 23.09 -6.44 5.21
N SER A 51 23.10 -7.77 5.10
CA SER A 51 22.56 -8.49 3.95
C SER A 51 21.04 -8.63 3.99
N ASN A 52 20.38 -8.38 5.12
CA ASN A 52 18.95 -8.54 5.27
C ASN A 52 18.28 -7.39 6.03
N VAL A 53 18.95 -6.25 6.14
CA VAL A 53 18.38 -5.02 6.69
C VAL A 53 18.37 -3.97 5.58
N GLY A 54 17.25 -3.26 5.44
CA GLY A 54 17.12 -2.24 4.40
C GLY A 54 16.01 -1.24 4.69
N PHE A 55 16.16 -0.03 4.13
CA PHE A 55 15.12 1.00 4.22
C PHE A 55 14.03 0.74 3.19
N VAL A 56 12.77 0.76 3.64
CA VAL A 56 11.58 0.67 2.80
C VAL A 56 10.76 1.95 2.89
N PRO A 57 10.18 2.44 1.77
CA PRO A 57 9.32 3.61 1.79
C PRO A 57 8.01 3.30 2.52
N LEU A 58 7.58 4.21 3.39
CA LEU A 58 6.34 4.06 4.16
C LEU A 58 5.10 4.33 3.29
N TYR A 59 5.20 5.22 2.31
CA TYR A 59 4.08 5.68 1.48
C TYR A 59 4.21 5.30 0.00
N GLY A 60 4.74 4.10 -0.27
CA GLY A 60 4.84 3.57 -1.63
C GLY A 60 5.86 4.31 -2.48
N ALA A 61 5.41 5.05 -3.49
CA ALA A 61 6.30 5.76 -4.42
C ALA A 61 6.99 6.98 -3.80
N ASP A 62 6.52 7.47 -2.65
CA ASP A 62 7.22 8.53 -1.92
C ASP A 62 8.43 7.95 -1.18
N LEU A 63 9.62 8.26 -1.69
CA LEU A 63 10.90 7.82 -1.14
C LEU A 63 11.44 8.76 -0.05
N ARG A 64 10.68 9.77 0.37
CA ARG A 64 11.12 10.71 1.42
C ARG A 64 11.07 10.06 2.79
N GLN A 65 9.94 9.46 3.13
CA GLN A 65 9.71 8.86 4.45
C GLN A 65 9.93 7.34 4.40
N LYS A 66 10.87 6.84 5.21
CA LYS A 66 11.29 5.44 5.22
C LYS A 66 11.31 4.84 6.61
N VAL A 67 11.19 3.53 6.67
CA VAL A 67 11.40 2.74 7.88
C VAL A 67 12.44 1.66 7.62
N LEU A 68 13.21 1.29 8.63
CA LEU A 68 14.21 0.24 8.53
C LEU A 68 13.56 -1.12 8.78
N ALA A 69 13.60 -1.98 7.79
CA ALA A 69 13.03 -3.31 7.81
C ALA A 69 14.12 -4.39 7.91
N LEU A 70 13.78 -5.46 8.62
CA LEU A 70 14.50 -6.73 8.62
C LEU A 70 13.77 -7.68 7.68
N PHE A 71 14.51 -8.32 6.78
CA PHE A 71 13.99 -9.24 5.77
C PHE A 71 14.30 -10.69 6.12
N SER A 72 13.41 -11.58 5.66
CA SER A 72 13.56 -13.01 5.81
C SER A 72 14.84 -13.50 5.11
N PRO A 73 15.67 -14.34 5.74
CA PRO A 73 16.82 -14.96 5.08
C PRO A 73 16.42 -15.88 3.92
N GLN A 74 15.19 -16.42 3.96
CA GLN A 74 14.65 -17.30 2.93
C GLN A 74 14.04 -16.52 1.76
N ASP A 75 13.58 -15.29 2.02
CA ASP A 75 12.97 -14.41 1.02
C ASP A 75 13.31 -12.94 1.33
N GLN A 76 14.23 -12.38 0.54
CA GLN A 76 14.73 -11.01 0.72
C GLN A 76 13.67 -9.94 0.41
N PHE A 77 12.51 -10.30 -0.13
CA PHE A 77 11.42 -9.36 -0.38
C PHE A 77 10.36 -9.35 0.73
N THR A 78 10.41 -10.29 1.67
CA THR A 78 9.47 -10.39 2.77
C THR A 78 10.08 -9.79 4.04
N ALA A 79 9.56 -8.64 4.46
CA ALA A 79 9.88 -8.06 5.76
C ALA A 79 9.32 -8.94 6.89
N VAL A 80 10.10 -9.11 7.97
CA VAL A 80 9.75 -9.90 9.16
C VAL A 80 9.78 -9.08 10.46
N GLY A 81 10.25 -7.84 10.38
CA GLY A 81 10.24 -6.90 11.49
C GLY A 81 10.69 -5.50 11.08
N LEU A 82 10.39 -4.52 11.92
CA LEU A 82 10.80 -3.13 11.74
C LEU A 82 11.61 -2.66 12.95
N TYR A 83 12.58 -1.78 12.71
CA TYR A 83 13.32 -1.10 13.76
C TYR A 83 12.58 0.19 14.14
N LEU A 84 11.96 0.19 15.32
CA LEU A 84 11.11 1.27 15.83
C LEU A 84 11.41 1.52 17.31
N LEU A 85 11.49 2.80 17.73
CA LEU A 85 11.74 3.17 19.13
C LEU A 85 13.00 2.48 19.71
N ASP A 86 14.11 2.58 18.96
CA ASP A 86 15.44 2.04 19.29
C ASP A 86 15.49 0.52 19.52
N ARG A 87 14.56 -0.24 18.92
CA ARG A 87 14.56 -1.71 18.99
C ARG A 87 13.90 -2.36 17.78
N TRP A 88 14.20 -3.64 17.57
CA TRP A 88 13.52 -4.47 16.58
C TRP A 88 12.18 -5.00 17.11
N TRP A 89 11.14 -4.85 16.31
CA TRP A 89 9.81 -5.39 16.58
C TRP A 89 9.41 -6.42 15.54
N SER A 90 8.81 -7.51 16.00
CA SER A 90 8.15 -8.47 15.11
C SER A 90 6.89 -7.85 14.49
N LEU A 91 6.47 -8.35 13.32
CA LEU A 91 5.22 -7.89 12.71
C LEU A 91 4.01 -8.08 13.62
N GLU A 92 3.95 -9.18 14.36
CA GLU A 92 2.84 -9.47 15.27
C GLU A 92 2.78 -8.48 16.44
N ASP A 93 3.92 -7.99 16.93
CA ASP A 93 3.94 -7.01 18.01
C ASP A 93 3.71 -5.58 17.51
N ILE A 94 4.06 -5.28 16.26
CA ILE A 94 3.69 -4.01 15.62
C ILE A 94 2.17 -3.87 15.50
N LEU A 95 1.46 -4.99 15.27
CA LEU A 95 0.00 -5.02 15.15
C LEU A 95 -0.74 -5.07 16.50
N LYS A 96 -0.06 -4.89 17.63
CA LYS A 96 -0.67 -4.88 18.97
C LYS A 96 -0.68 -3.47 19.56
N THR A 97 -1.59 -3.29 20.52
CA THR A 97 -1.70 -2.07 21.34
C THR A 97 -2.07 -2.45 22.76
N ALA A 98 -1.57 -1.69 23.73
CA ALA A 98 -1.99 -1.78 25.12
C ALA A 98 -3.01 -0.68 25.48
N ASP A 99 -3.36 0.18 24.53
CA ASP A 99 -4.33 1.25 24.73
C ASP A 99 -5.75 0.70 24.56
N PRO A 100 -6.56 0.61 25.64
CA PRO A 100 -7.93 0.11 25.54
C PRO A 100 -8.86 1.04 24.75
N ALA A 101 -8.45 2.29 24.46
CA ALA A 101 -9.22 3.19 23.60
C ALA A 101 -9.15 2.80 22.13
N ARG A 102 -8.17 1.98 21.72
CA ARG A 102 -8.08 1.41 20.37
C ARG A 102 -8.93 0.15 20.27
N ASP A 103 -10.23 0.36 20.11
CA ASP A 103 -11.21 -0.69 19.84
C ASP A 103 -12.15 -0.28 18.70
N GLY A 104 -12.52 -1.24 17.85
CA GLY A 104 -13.31 -0.97 16.65
C GLY A 104 -12.55 -0.20 15.57
N CYS A 105 -13.29 0.53 14.73
CA CYS A 105 -12.72 1.29 13.61
C CYS A 105 -12.17 2.63 14.08
N VAL A 106 -10.85 2.75 14.17
CA VAL A 106 -10.15 3.96 14.64
C VAL A 106 -9.45 4.65 13.47
N GLU A 107 -9.55 5.98 13.42
CA GLU A 107 -8.92 6.80 12.38
C GLU A 107 -7.39 6.77 12.46
N VAL A 108 -6.73 6.83 11.30
CA VAL A 108 -5.27 6.83 11.21
C VAL A 108 -4.76 8.27 11.26
N GLU A 109 -4.27 8.69 12.43
CA GLU A 109 -3.81 10.07 12.67
C GLU A 109 -2.31 10.13 12.97
N THR A 110 -1.77 9.10 13.60
CA THR A 110 -0.39 9.09 14.09
C THR A 110 0.56 8.32 13.18
N LEU A 111 1.86 8.59 13.32
CA LEU A 111 2.91 7.81 12.64
C LEU A 111 2.83 6.31 12.99
N GLY A 112 2.54 5.99 14.25
CA GLY A 112 2.34 4.61 14.70
C GLY A 112 1.24 3.90 13.92
N GLU A 113 0.07 4.55 13.77
CA GLU A 113 -1.05 4.00 13.00
C GLU A 113 -0.73 3.92 11.51
N ARG A 114 0.01 4.88 10.95
CA ARG A 114 0.48 4.80 9.55
C ARG A 114 1.38 3.58 9.33
N ILE A 115 2.24 3.24 10.29
CA ILE A 115 3.08 2.04 10.24
C ILE A 115 2.23 0.76 10.37
N VAL A 116 1.24 0.73 11.27
CA VAL A 116 0.30 -0.40 11.38
C VAL A 116 -0.45 -0.62 10.07
N LEU A 117 -0.98 0.45 9.47
CA LEU A 117 -1.66 0.41 8.17
C LEU A 117 -0.73 -0.11 7.07
N TYR A 118 0.52 0.34 7.03
CA TYR A 118 1.53 -0.14 6.10
C TYR A 118 1.79 -1.64 6.27
N ILE A 119 1.95 -2.14 7.51
CA ILE A 119 2.15 -3.57 7.77
C ILE A 119 0.93 -4.38 7.32
N LEU A 120 -0.29 -3.95 7.65
CA LEU A 120 -1.50 -4.65 7.25
C LEU A 120 -1.64 -4.73 5.72
N ASN A 121 -1.37 -3.64 5.00
CA ASN A 121 -1.53 -3.60 3.54
C ASN A 121 -0.34 -4.25 2.81
N ARG A 122 0.88 -3.78 3.06
CA ARG A 122 2.05 -4.13 2.24
C ARG A 122 2.67 -5.46 2.61
N VAL A 123 2.52 -5.89 3.85
CA VAL A 123 3.16 -7.11 4.35
C VAL A 123 2.12 -8.19 4.54
N VAL A 124 1.14 -8.01 5.43
CA VAL A 124 0.16 -9.06 5.75
C VAL A 124 -0.75 -9.34 4.56
N TYR A 125 -1.47 -8.34 4.04
CA TYR A 125 -2.32 -8.51 2.87
C TYR A 125 -1.47 -8.91 1.66
N ARG A 126 -0.59 -8.03 1.18
CA ARG A 126 0.04 -8.21 -0.14
C ARG A 126 1.04 -9.34 -0.22
N ALA A 127 1.85 -9.59 0.81
CA ALA A 127 2.89 -10.62 0.75
C ALA A 127 2.41 -11.98 1.31
N MET A 128 1.46 -12.00 2.25
CA MET A 128 1.10 -13.25 2.96
C MET A 128 -0.31 -13.75 2.64
N GLU A 129 -1.28 -12.86 2.42
CA GLU A 129 -2.70 -13.26 2.37
C GLU A 129 -3.40 -13.03 1.02
N MET A 130 -2.83 -12.24 0.12
CA MET A 130 -3.44 -11.90 -1.17
C MET A 130 -3.56 -13.15 -2.06
N SER A 131 -4.70 -13.29 -2.74
CA SER A 131 -4.89 -14.37 -3.72
C SER A 131 -4.21 -14.01 -5.04
N SER A 132 -3.77 -15.01 -5.82
CA SER A 132 -3.08 -14.79 -7.09
C SER A 132 -3.93 -14.13 -8.19
N ASP A 133 -5.26 -14.21 -8.06
CA ASP A 133 -6.25 -13.63 -8.97
C ASP A 133 -6.76 -12.25 -8.53
N GLU A 134 -6.27 -11.73 -7.40
CA GLU A 134 -6.67 -10.44 -6.85
C GLU A 134 -5.72 -9.32 -7.29
N LEU A 135 -6.28 -8.13 -7.55
CA LEU A 135 -5.48 -6.94 -7.79
C LEU A 135 -5.00 -6.36 -6.45
N PRO A 136 -3.70 -6.07 -6.29
CA PRO A 136 -3.19 -5.54 -5.03
C PRO A 136 -3.74 -4.13 -4.78
N PHE A 137 -4.10 -3.85 -3.53
CA PHE A 137 -4.30 -2.48 -3.08
C PHE A 137 -3.01 -1.68 -3.23
N LEU A 138 -3.16 -0.42 -3.63
CA LEU A 138 -2.06 0.53 -3.67
C LEU A 138 -1.60 0.84 -2.24
N CYS A 139 -0.34 1.27 -2.11
CA CYS A 139 0.16 1.77 -0.84
C CYS A 139 -0.56 3.09 -0.51
N HIS A 140 -0.93 3.26 0.76
CA HIS A 140 -1.58 4.48 1.23
C HIS A 140 -0.56 5.61 1.35
N GLY A 141 -0.94 6.80 0.91
CA GLY A 141 -0.19 8.03 1.12
C GLY A 141 -0.29 8.54 2.56
N GLU A 142 0.55 9.53 2.89
CA GLU A 142 0.57 10.18 4.21
C GLU A 142 -0.78 10.79 4.59
N SER A 143 -1.48 11.39 3.61
CA SER A 143 -2.78 12.05 3.78
C SER A 143 -3.98 11.20 3.36
N ASP A 144 -3.77 9.92 3.02
CA ASP A 144 -4.88 9.05 2.67
C ASP A 144 -5.77 8.80 3.88
N ASN A 145 -7.09 8.88 3.67
CA ASN A 145 -8.06 8.67 4.72
C ASN A 145 -8.23 7.17 4.92
N ALA A 146 -7.97 6.69 6.14
CA ALA A 146 -8.06 5.28 6.47
C ALA A 146 -8.42 5.09 7.94
N LYS A 147 -9.00 3.93 8.23
CA LYS A 147 -9.22 3.46 9.59
C LYS A 147 -8.65 2.06 9.77
N ILE A 148 -8.08 1.81 10.94
CA ILE A 148 -7.65 0.49 11.39
C ILE A 148 -8.78 -0.11 12.23
N LEU A 149 -9.12 -1.36 11.95
CA LEU A 149 -10.02 -2.13 12.79
C LEU A 149 -9.20 -2.80 13.88
N TRP A 150 -9.41 -2.35 15.12
CA TRP A 150 -8.84 -2.93 16.32
C TRP A 150 -9.84 -3.87 16.99
N LYS A 151 -9.34 -4.99 17.51
CA LYS A 151 -10.11 -5.94 18.29
C LYS A 151 -9.18 -6.70 19.24
N ASP A 152 -9.56 -6.79 20.51
CA ASP A 152 -8.83 -7.53 21.54
C ASP A 152 -7.33 -7.14 21.62
N GLY A 153 -7.05 -5.83 21.52
CA GLY A 153 -5.68 -5.28 21.55
C GLY A 153 -4.86 -5.52 20.28
N GLN A 154 -5.49 -5.94 19.18
CA GLN A 154 -4.82 -6.23 17.92
C GLN A 154 -5.45 -5.50 16.74
N ALA A 155 -4.62 -5.06 15.79
CA ALA A 155 -5.05 -4.59 14.49
C ALA A 155 -5.40 -5.81 13.61
N VAL A 156 -6.68 -5.95 13.29
CA VAL A 156 -7.24 -7.13 12.59
C VAL A 156 -7.66 -6.83 11.15
N GLY A 157 -7.70 -5.57 10.76
CA GLY A 157 -8.07 -5.13 9.43
C GLY A 157 -7.94 -3.63 9.24
N PHE A 158 -8.27 -3.16 8.05
CA PHE A 158 -8.36 -1.74 7.74
C PHE A 158 -9.36 -1.50 6.62
N TYR A 159 -9.79 -0.25 6.48
CA TYR A 159 -10.35 0.24 5.23
C TYR A 159 -9.84 1.65 4.94
N SER A 160 -9.76 2.02 3.66
CA SER A 160 -9.43 3.37 3.22
C SER A 160 -10.56 4.00 2.43
N VAL A 161 -10.57 5.33 2.39
CA VAL A 161 -11.61 6.12 1.75
C VAL A 161 -10.98 7.15 0.82
N LYS A 162 -11.63 7.39 -0.31
CA LYS A 162 -11.44 8.59 -1.14
C LYS A 162 -12.64 9.53 -0.89
N PRO A 163 -12.44 10.65 -0.18
CA PRO A 163 -13.52 11.58 0.13
C PRO A 163 -14.13 12.21 -1.12
N SER A 164 -15.40 12.59 -1.04
CA SER A 164 -16.03 13.40 -2.09
C SER A 164 -15.27 14.72 -2.27
N GLY A 165 -15.10 15.15 -3.53
CA GLY A 165 -14.37 16.37 -3.89
C GLY A 165 -12.85 16.26 -3.89
N SER A 166 -12.25 15.20 -3.34
CA SER A 166 -10.79 15.04 -3.37
C SER A 166 -10.29 14.70 -4.78
N LEU A 167 -9.09 15.18 -5.13
CA LEU A 167 -8.47 14.90 -6.43
C LEU A 167 -8.16 13.40 -6.59
N CYS A 168 -8.41 12.89 -7.79
CA CYS A 168 -7.99 11.55 -8.17
C CYS A 168 -6.51 11.57 -8.54
N SER A 169 -5.69 10.80 -7.83
CA SER A 169 -4.24 10.71 -8.10
C SER A 169 -3.93 10.17 -9.50
N THR A 170 -4.78 9.31 -10.05
CA THR A 170 -4.65 8.78 -11.41
C THR A 170 -5.08 9.79 -12.48
N PHE A 171 -6.03 10.66 -12.16
CA PHE A 171 -6.60 11.64 -13.10
C PHE A 171 -6.58 13.03 -12.48
N LEU A 172 -5.43 13.72 -12.62
CA LEU A 172 -5.10 14.98 -11.93
C LEU A 172 -6.10 16.13 -12.11
N THR A 173 -7.04 16.02 -13.05
CA THR A 173 -8.08 17.02 -13.32
C THR A 173 -9.47 16.64 -12.82
N GLN A 174 -9.62 15.45 -12.22
CA GLN A 174 -10.91 14.92 -11.79
C GLN A 174 -10.97 14.75 -10.28
N CYS A 175 -12.12 15.10 -9.71
CA CYS A 175 -12.44 14.89 -8.31
C CYS A 175 -13.45 13.76 -8.16
N TYR A 176 -13.35 13.01 -7.07
CA TYR A 176 -14.36 12.04 -6.66
C TYR A 176 -15.72 12.72 -6.47
N GLN A 177 -16.78 12.10 -6.97
CA GLN A 177 -18.15 12.67 -6.95
C GLN A 177 -18.97 12.21 -5.74
N LEU A 178 -18.46 11.23 -4.99
CA LEU A 178 -19.04 10.67 -3.78
C LEU A 178 -17.91 10.05 -2.93
N PRO A 179 -18.13 9.84 -1.62
CA PRO A 179 -17.19 9.06 -0.80
C PRO A 179 -17.07 7.63 -1.32
N ILE A 180 -15.85 7.13 -1.49
CA ILE A 180 -15.60 5.76 -1.96
C ILE A 180 -14.75 5.02 -0.94
N MET A 181 -15.24 3.89 -0.40
CA MET A 181 -14.41 2.89 0.26
C MET A 181 -13.50 2.24 -0.78
N ASP A 182 -12.23 2.61 -0.74
CA ASP A 182 -11.24 2.36 -1.79
C ASP A 182 -10.52 1.03 -1.62
N SER A 183 -10.20 0.68 -0.37
CA SER A 183 -9.69 -0.63 0.00
C SER A 183 -10.33 -1.08 1.30
N ILE A 184 -10.52 -2.40 1.45
CA ILE A 184 -11.03 -3.02 2.67
C ILE A 184 -10.37 -4.38 2.84
N PHE A 185 -9.87 -4.64 4.03
CA PHE A 185 -9.15 -5.87 4.34
C PHE A 185 -9.42 -6.33 5.77
N VAL A 186 -9.62 -7.64 5.93
CA VAL A 186 -9.63 -8.34 7.22
C VAL A 186 -8.62 -9.48 7.12
N ARG A 187 -7.72 -9.57 8.12
CA ARG A 187 -6.77 -10.69 8.26
C ARG A 187 -7.51 -12.02 8.24
N LYS A 188 -7.00 -13.00 7.50
CA LYS A 188 -7.65 -14.31 7.28
C LYS A 188 -8.00 -15.01 8.59
N CYS A 189 -7.12 -14.95 9.59
CA CYS A 189 -7.35 -15.54 10.91
C CYS A 189 -8.50 -14.90 11.70
N HIS A 190 -9.02 -13.74 11.28
CA HIS A 190 -10.14 -13.04 11.92
C HIS A 190 -11.42 -12.99 11.06
N ARG A 191 -11.40 -13.56 9.85
CA ARG A 191 -12.59 -13.60 8.95
C ARG A 191 -13.72 -14.44 9.54
N ASP A 192 -14.91 -14.32 8.95
CA ASP A 192 -16.15 -14.99 9.36
C ASP A 192 -16.69 -14.60 10.76
N ASN A 193 -16.16 -13.52 11.35
CA ASN A 193 -16.61 -12.96 12.64
C ASN A 193 -17.41 -11.65 12.50
N GLY A 194 -17.98 -11.37 11.32
CA GLY A 194 -18.77 -10.14 11.08
C GLY A 194 -17.97 -8.84 10.93
N LEU A 195 -16.65 -8.88 11.01
CA LEU A 195 -15.77 -7.69 10.96
C LEU A 195 -15.89 -6.88 9.65
N GLY A 196 -16.11 -7.54 8.52
CA GLY A 196 -16.34 -6.84 7.25
C GLY A 196 -17.65 -6.05 7.23
N LEU A 197 -18.69 -6.57 7.88
CA LEU A 197 -19.96 -5.86 8.05
C LEU A 197 -19.78 -4.66 8.99
N GLN A 198 -19.08 -4.85 10.11
CA GLN A 198 -18.77 -3.77 11.06
C GLN A 198 -18.03 -2.60 10.39
N MET A 199 -17.05 -2.88 9.53
CA MET A 199 -16.36 -1.81 8.78
C MET A 199 -17.28 -1.12 7.76
N LEU A 200 -18.19 -1.87 7.11
CA LEU A 200 -19.16 -1.28 6.19
C LEU A 200 -20.16 -0.39 6.93
N GLU A 201 -20.69 -0.83 8.07
CA GLU A 201 -21.57 -0.04 8.94
C GLU A 201 -20.86 1.24 9.40
N ASN A 202 -19.62 1.12 9.90
CA ASN A 202 -18.85 2.29 10.30
C ASN A 202 -18.62 3.28 9.15
N PHE A 203 -18.33 2.79 7.95
CA PHE A 203 -18.19 3.64 6.77
C PHE A 203 -19.49 4.37 6.44
N VAL A 204 -20.63 3.67 6.44
CA VAL A 204 -21.92 4.32 6.17
C VAL A 204 -22.24 5.40 7.20
N GLU A 205 -21.98 5.14 8.48
CA GLU A 205 -22.23 6.11 9.57
C GLU A 205 -21.39 7.39 9.44
N CYS A 206 -20.18 7.29 8.87
CA CYS A 206 -19.26 8.41 8.70
C CYS A 206 -19.72 9.46 7.69
N PHE A 207 -20.63 9.10 6.77
CA PHE A 207 -21.04 9.95 5.66
C PHE A 207 -22.54 10.26 5.73
N LYS A 208 -22.95 11.40 5.16
CA LYS A 208 -24.35 11.86 5.14
C LYS A 208 -24.92 11.95 3.72
N GLU A 209 -24.11 11.61 2.74
CA GLU A 209 -24.45 11.61 1.32
C GLU A 209 -25.43 10.48 0.98
N ASP A 210 -26.35 10.76 0.07
CA ASP A 210 -27.37 9.81 -0.40
C ASP A 210 -26.78 8.66 -1.24
N CYS A 211 -25.50 8.74 -1.60
CA CYS A 211 -24.80 7.73 -2.39
C CYS A 211 -23.40 7.52 -1.83
N LEU A 212 -23.08 6.28 -1.49
CA LEU A 212 -21.75 5.86 -1.04
C LEU A 212 -21.17 4.80 -1.99
N GLY A 213 -19.89 4.95 -2.29
CA GLY A 213 -19.18 4.11 -3.23
C GLY A 213 -18.37 3.01 -2.56
N LEU A 214 -18.33 1.83 -3.18
CA LEU A 214 -17.34 0.80 -2.95
C LEU A 214 -16.57 0.58 -4.25
N ARG A 215 -15.24 0.57 -4.18
CA ARG A 215 -14.37 0.48 -5.36
C ARG A 215 -14.61 -0.80 -6.16
N TYR A 216 -14.80 -0.64 -7.47
CA TYR A 216 -14.75 -1.74 -8.45
C TYR A 216 -13.30 -2.22 -8.65
N PRO A 217 -13.06 -3.53 -8.82
CA PRO A 217 -14.04 -4.63 -8.76
C PRO A 217 -14.34 -5.09 -7.34
N LEU A 218 -15.62 -5.28 -7.01
CA LEU A 218 -15.99 -5.89 -5.73
C LEU A 218 -15.80 -7.40 -5.76
N SER A 219 -15.17 -7.92 -4.71
CA SER A 219 -15.06 -9.37 -4.52
C SER A 219 -16.43 -10.00 -4.23
N LYS A 220 -16.57 -11.29 -4.54
CA LYS A 220 -17.77 -12.07 -4.17
C LYS A 220 -18.06 -12.04 -2.66
N VAL A 221 -17.01 -11.95 -1.85
CA VAL A 221 -17.13 -11.84 -0.39
C VAL A 221 -17.73 -10.48 -0.02
N MET A 222 -17.28 -9.40 -0.65
CA MET A 222 -17.84 -8.07 -0.37
C MET A 222 -19.31 -7.95 -0.78
N TYR A 223 -19.72 -8.57 -1.89
CA TYR A 223 -21.15 -8.65 -2.23
C TYR A 223 -21.99 -9.37 -1.17
N LYS A 224 -21.46 -10.42 -0.53
CA LYS A 224 -22.15 -11.07 0.60
C LYS A 224 -22.26 -10.15 1.81
N VAL A 225 -21.22 -9.38 2.11
CA VAL A 225 -21.23 -8.37 3.18
C VAL A 225 -22.29 -7.31 2.89
N CYS A 226 -22.31 -6.74 1.68
CA CYS A 226 -23.33 -5.77 1.27
C CYS A 226 -24.75 -6.37 1.32
N GLY A 227 -24.92 -7.62 0.89
CA GLY A 227 -26.22 -8.30 0.98
C GLY A 227 -26.70 -8.46 2.41
N LYS A 228 -25.80 -8.81 3.34
CA LYS A 228 -26.10 -8.86 4.77
C LYS A 228 -26.45 -7.49 5.32
N TYR A 229 -25.68 -6.45 4.98
CA TYR A 229 -25.98 -5.06 5.35
C TYR A 229 -27.40 -4.66 4.90
N LEU A 230 -27.73 -4.84 3.62
CA LEU A 230 -29.04 -4.48 3.07
C LEU A 230 -30.20 -5.29 3.66
N SER A 231 -29.94 -6.50 4.18
CA SER A 231 -30.95 -7.26 4.91
C SER A 231 -31.26 -6.70 6.30
N LEU A 232 -30.28 -6.05 6.94
CA LEU A 232 -30.43 -5.37 8.23
C LEU A 232 -30.99 -3.94 8.05
N TYR A 233 -30.63 -3.28 6.95
CA TYR A 233 -31.03 -1.91 6.63
C TYR A 233 -31.72 -1.83 5.25
N PRO A 234 -32.97 -2.32 5.09
CA PRO A 234 -33.66 -2.33 3.80
C PRO A 234 -33.91 -0.93 3.20
N ALA A 235 -33.94 0.11 4.03
CA ALA A 235 -34.08 1.50 3.60
C ALA A 235 -32.88 1.97 2.77
N ASP A 236 -31.72 1.35 2.94
CA ASP A 236 -30.46 1.73 2.28
C ASP A 236 -30.29 1.07 0.91
N ARG A 237 -31.37 0.53 0.33
CA ARG A 237 -31.37 -0.13 -0.98
C ARG A 237 -30.69 0.70 -2.07
N ASP A 238 -30.89 2.01 -2.05
CA ASP A 238 -30.37 2.94 -3.06
C ASP A 238 -29.10 3.70 -2.60
N LEU A 239 -28.55 3.36 -1.43
CA LEU A 239 -27.39 4.02 -0.83
C LEU A 239 -26.04 3.52 -1.37
N LEU A 240 -25.88 2.20 -1.54
CA LEU A 240 -24.58 1.59 -1.84
C LEU A 240 -24.38 1.34 -3.34
N TRP A 241 -23.26 1.83 -3.87
CA TRP A 241 -22.90 1.76 -5.28
C TRP A 241 -21.53 1.14 -5.46
N GLU A 242 -21.40 0.24 -6.42
CA GLU A 242 -20.09 -0.18 -6.92
C GLU A 242 -19.60 0.87 -7.91
N VAL A 243 -18.37 1.35 -7.72
CA VAL A 243 -17.88 2.56 -8.37
C VAL A 243 -16.58 2.31 -9.14
N GLU A 244 -16.61 2.69 -10.41
CA GLU A 244 -15.44 2.83 -11.28
C GLU A 244 -14.89 4.27 -11.26
N SER A 245 -13.59 4.43 -11.47
CA SER A 245 -12.92 5.73 -11.63
C SER A 245 -13.29 6.73 -10.50
N VAL A 246 -13.90 7.88 -10.81
CA VAL A 246 -14.25 8.95 -9.85
C VAL A 246 -15.72 8.92 -9.41
N GLY A 247 -16.51 7.97 -9.91
CA GLY A 247 -17.89 7.76 -9.47
C GLY A 247 -18.93 8.73 -10.01
N ARG A 248 -18.77 9.18 -11.25
CA ARG A 248 -19.86 9.87 -11.97
C ARG A 248 -21.11 8.97 -12.06
N PRO A 249 -22.30 9.54 -12.33
CA PRO A 249 -23.54 8.75 -12.46
C PRO A 249 -23.45 7.57 -13.45
N SER A 250 -22.68 7.71 -14.53
CA SER A 250 -22.44 6.64 -15.52
C SER A 250 -21.36 5.63 -15.12
N GLN A 251 -20.64 5.88 -14.04
CA GLN A 251 -19.51 5.07 -13.53
C GLN A 251 -19.88 4.30 -12.26
N ARG A 252 -21.17 4.24 -11.93
CA ARG A 252 -21.64 3.60 -10.70
C ARG A 252 -22.81 2.68 -10.98
N THR A 253 -22.80 1.51 -10.33
CA THR A 253 -23.86 0.51 -10.42
C THR A 253 -24.41 0.24 -9.03
N ASN A 254 -25.73 0.31 -8.85
CA ASN A 254 -26.36 0.05 -7.56
C ASN A 254 -26.11 -1.40 -7.12
N ILE A 255 -25.60 -1.58 -5.89
CA ILE A 255 -25.19 -2.89 -5.39
C ILE A 255 -26.38 -3.81 -5.16
N ALA A 256 -27.52 -3.30 -4.65
CA ALA A 256 -28.71 -4.10 -4.42
C ALA A 256 -29.23 -4.74 -5.72
N ASN A 257 -29.30 -3.94 -6.79
CA ASN A 257 -29.69 -4.42 -8.12
C ASN A 257 -28.72 -5.48 -8.66
N LYS A 258 -27.41 -5.29 -8.45
CA LYS A 258 -26.39 -6.25 -8.89
C LYS A 258 -26.48 -7.56 -8.11
N ILE A 259 -26.73 -7.52 -6.79
CA ILE A 259 -26.98 -8.71 -5.96
C ILE A 259 -28.21 -9.47 -6.45
N GLN A 260 -29.32 -8.78 -6.74
CA GLN A 260 -30.53 -9.39 -7.26
C GLN A 260 -30.28 -10.11 -8.60
N ALA A 261 -29.56 -9.47 -9.53
CA ALA A 261 -29.21 -10.06 -10.81
C ALA A 261 -28.31 -11.31 -10.67
N MET A 262 -27.38 -11.32 -9.70
CA MET A 262 -26.56 -12.49 -9.39
C MET A 262 -27.38 -13.65 -8.80
N GLY A 263 -28.42 -13.36 -8.01
CA GLY A 263 -29.37 -14.34 -7.51
C GLY A 263 -30.21 -14.96 -8.63
N LEU A 264 -30.75 -14.12 -9.53
CA LEU A 264 -31.56 -14.57 -10.67
C LEU A 264 -30.77 -15.42 -11.67
N SER A 265 -29.52 -15.05 -11.96
CA SER A 265 -28.63 -15.84 -12.83
C SER A 265 -28.18 -17.16 -12.20
N SER A 266 -28.15 -17.25 -10.87
CA SER A 266 -27.94 -18.51 -10.16
C SER A 266 -29.18 -19.41 -10.27
N LEU A 267 -30.39 -18.85 -10.15
CA LEU A 267 -31.66 -19.58 -10.29
C LEU A 267 -31.94 -20.01 -11.74
N SER A 268 -31.53 -19.24 -12.76
CA SER A 268 -31.71 -19.62 -14.16
C SER A 268 -30.90 -20.87 -14.55
N LYS A 269 -29.86 -21.23 -13.79
CA LYS A 269 -29.11 -22.49 -13.96
C LYS A 269 -29.86 -23.71 -13.42
N TYR A 270 -30.89 -23.50 -12.59
CA TYR A 270 -31.68 -24.56 -11.95
C TYR A 270 -33.13 -24.64 -12.47
N LEU A 271 -33.56 -23.72 -13.34
CA LEU A 271 -34.84 -23.84 -14.02
C LEU A 271 -34.72 -24.86 -15.16
N PRO A 272 -35.50 -25.96 -15.15
CA PRO A 272 -35.60 -26.84 -16.30
C PRO A 272 -36.16 -26.01 -17.46
N PHE A 273 -35.43 -26.01 -18.57
CA PHE A 273 -35.86 -25.43 -19.83
C PHE A 273 -37.10 -26.20 -20.30
N THR A 274 -38.30 -25.74 -19.95
CA THR A 274 -39.52 -26.22 -20.61
C THR A 274 -39.62 -25.53 -21.96
N GLU A 275 -39.14 -26.23 -22.99
CA GLU A 275 -39.47 -25.94 -24.38
C GLU A 275 -40.99 -25.97 -24.54
N HIS A 276 -41.62 -24.82 -24.76
CA HIS A 276 -42.76 -24.68 -25.67
C HIS A 276 -43.11 -23.20 -25.86
N SER A 277 -42.48 -22.58 -26.86
CA SER A 277 -43.18 -21.85 -27.93
C SER A 277 -42.16 -21.17 -28.84
N VAL A 278 -42.26 -21.54 -30.11
CA VAL A 278 -41.34 -21.25 -31.21
C VAL A 278 -41.56 -19.84 -31.78
N ALA A 279 -40.45 -19.29 -32.29
CA ALA A 279 -40.29 -18.23 -33.29
C ALA A 279 -40.42 -16.75 -32.84
N ASN A 280 -39.26 -16.10 -32.67
CA ASN A 280 -38.74 -15.25 -33.76
C ASN A 280 -37.24 -14.96 -33.61
N ARG A 281 -36.57 -14.89 -34.77
CA ARG A 281 -35.13 -14.66 -34.95
C ARG A 281 -34.74 -13.22 -34.61
N VAL A 282 -33.48 -13.07 -34.19
CA VAL A 282 -32.41 -12.08 -34.52
C VAL A 282 -31.56 -12.00 -33.23
N GLY A 283 -30.25 -12.14 -33.18
CA GLY A 283 -29.14 -12.17 -34.13
C GLY A 283 -27.89 -12.05 -33.24
N ALA A 284 -26.81 -12.74 -33.60
CA ALA A 284 -25.63 -12.90 -32.78
C ALA A 284 -24.94 -11.56 -32.44
N GLU A 285 -24.92 -11.19 -31.17
CA GLU A 285 -24.06 -10.12 -30.62
C GLU A 285 -23.66 -10.48 -29.19
N ASN A 286 -22.76 -11.45 -28.99
CA ASN A 286 -22.17 -11.66 -27.66
C ASN A 286 -20.71 -12.16 -27.66
N GLU A 287 -20.11 -12.46 -28.82
CA GLU A 287 -18.68 -12.80 -28.88
C GLU A 287 -17.76 -11.57 -28.96
N GLY A 288 -18.20 -10.47 -29.60
CA GLY A 288 -17.36 -9.27 -29.76
C GLY A 288 -17.17 -8.41 -28.49
N VAL A 289 -18.00 -8.60 -27.46
CA VAL A 289 -17.91 -7.85 -26.19
C VAL A 289 -16.81 -8.44 -25.31
N MET A 290 -16.64 -9.76 -25.32
CA MET A 290 -15.63 -10.43 -24.49
C MET A 290 -14.20 -10.11 -24.98
N GLU A 291 -14.01 -10.04 -26.29
CA GLU A 291 -12.73 -9.70 -26.92
C GLU A 291 -12.32 -8.23 -26.69
N LYS A 292 -13.31 -7.31 -26.63
CA LYS A 292 -13.10 -5.89 -26.31
C LYS A 292 -12.81 -5.64 -24.82
N VAL A 293 -13.29 -6.51 -23.94
CA VAL A 293 -12.98 -6.43 -22.50
C VAL A 293 -11.58 -6.97 -22.23
N THR A 294 -11.17 -8.05 -22.91
CA THR A 294 -9.80 -8.58 -22.80
C THR A 294 -8.75 -7.62 -23.36
N SER A 295 -9.03 -6.91 -24.46
CA SER A 295 -8.07 -5.94 -25.01
C SER A 295 -7.87 -4.72 -24.09
N ARG A 296 -8.92 -4.26 -23.40
CA ARG A 296 -8.84 -3.17 -22.41
C ARG A 296 -8.09 -3.56 -21.13
N ILE A 297 -8.15 -4.83 -20.73
CA ILE A 297 -7.35 -5.35 -19.61
C ILE A 297 -5.86 -5.37 -19.99
N GLN A 298 -5.55 -5.68 -21.25
CA GLN A 298 -4.17 -5.75 -21.74
C GLN A 298 -3.53 -4.36 -21.93
N GLU A 299 -4.29 -3.38 -22.44
CA GLU A 299 -3.87 -1.96 -22.47
C GLU A 299 -3.66 -1.39 -21.06
N ALA A 300 -4.49 -1.74 -20.08
CA ALA A 300 -4.29 -1.33 -18.70
C ALA A 300 -3.05 -1.99 -18.07
N MET A 301 -2.75 -3.25 -18.41
CA MET A 301 -1.52 -3.93 -17.99
C MET A 301 -0.25 -3.28 -18.57
N GLU A 302 -0.26 -2.84 -19.84
CA GLU A 302 0.92 -2.17 -20.44
C GLU A 302 1.30 -0.87 -19.73
N TYR A 303 0.33 -0.11 -19.22
CA TYR A 303 0.62 1.11 -18.44
C TYR A 303 1.03 0.84 -16.99
N THR A 304 0.89 -0.39 -16.48
CA THR A 304 1.18 -0.71 -15.07
C THR A 304 2.55 -1.39 -14.89
N VAL A 305 3.23 -1.78 -15.97
CA VAL A 305 4.50 -2.55 -15.90
C VAL A 305 5.77 -1.67 -15.86
N GLU A 306 5.68 -0.35 -16.03
CA GLU A 306 6.87 0.53 -16.05
C GLU A 306 7.47 0.91 -14.68
N ILE A 307 7.04 0.31 -13.56
CA ILE A 307 7.71 0.51 -12.27
C ILE A 307 8.17 -0.84 -11.72
N VAL A 308 9.16 -1.42 -12.40
CA VAL A 308 10.05 -2.42 -11.82
C VAL A 308 11.17 -1.66 -11.09
N GLU A 309 11.25 -1.85 -9.78
CA GLU A 309 12.29 -1.27 -8.91
C GLU A 309 13.69 -1.74 -9.35
N ASP A 310 14.48 -0.82 -9.91
CA ASP A 310 15.91 -1.02 -10.10
C ASP A 310 16.63 -0.87 -8.75
N VAL A 311 16.89 -2.00 -8.09
CA VAL A 311 17.83 -2.07 -6.96
C VAL A 311 19.25 -1.92 -7.52
N THR A 312 19.83 -0.73 -7.36
CA THR A 312 21.20 -0.44 -7.82
C THR A 312 22.22 -1.14 -6.91
N LEU A 313 22.70 -2.32 -7.35
CA LEU A 313 23.83 -3.01 -6.74
C LEU A 313 25.15 -2.32 -7.12
N VAL A 314 25.72 -1.54 -6.21
CA VAL A 314 27.09 -1.03 -6.34
C VAL A 314 28.09 -2.18 -6.07
N LYS A 315 28.55 -2.83 -7.15
CA LYS A 315 29.71 -3.74 -7.08
C LYS A 315 31.01 -2.94 -6.92
N VAL A 316 31.53 -2.90 -5.70
CA VAL A 316 32.91 -2.48 -5.44
C VAL A 316 33.86 -3.57 -5.95
N THR A 317 34.57 -3.32 -7.05
CA THR A 317 35.62 -4.19 -7.54
C THR A 317 36.89 -4.01 -6.70
N LYS A 318 37.23 -5.04 -5.92
CA LYS A 318 38.53 -5.18 -5.25
C LYS A 318 39.66 -5.18 -6.28
N GLY A 319 40.50 -4.15 -6.25
CA GLY A 319 41.75 -4.11 -6.99
C GLY A 319 42.71 -5.22 -6.57
N LYS A 320 43.27 -5.94 -7.55
CA LYS A 320 44.48 -6.75 -7.38
C LYS A 320 45.58 -6.19 -8.28
N LYS A 321 46.64 -5.70 -7.62
CA LYS A 321 47.95 -5.37 -8.21
C LYS A 321 48.55 -6.59 -8.92
N LYS A 322 49.13 -6.39 -10.11
CA LYS A 322 50.37 -7.05 -10.53
C LYS A 322 51.17 -6.15 -11.49
N ARG A 323 52.44 -5.91 -11.11
CA ARG A 323 53.58 -5.35 -11.89
C ARG A 323 53.79 -6.19 -13.17
N ARG A 324 54.41 -5.76 -14.29
CA ARG A 324 55.60 -4.92 -14.59
C ARG A 324 55.68 -4.88 -16.16
N LEU A 325 56.02 -3.81 -16.88
CA LEU A 325 57.37 -3.47 -17.38
C LEU A 325 57.27 -2.27 -18.35
N GLN A 326 58.17 -1.29 -18.21
CA GLN A 326 58.61 -0.32 -19.24
C GLN A 326 59.89 -0.89 -19.90
N PRO A 327 60.36 -0.47 -21.11
CA PRO A 327 60.88 0.89 -21.50
C PRO A 327 60.43 1.33 -22.92
N GLU A 328 60.70 2.50 -23.55
CA GLU A 328 61.62 3.63 -23.36
C GLU A 328 61.21 4.84 -24.25
N ALA A 329 61.62 6.04 -23.81
CA ALA A 329 62.04 7.29 -24.48
C ALA A 329 61.47 7.88 -25.80
N GLY A 330 61.27 9.21 -25.72
CA GLY A 330 61.27 10.21 -26.80
C GLY A 330 60.02 11.11 -26.78
N ALA A 331 60.00 12.44 -26.87
CA ALA A 331 60.96 13.54 -26.84
C ALA A 331 60.15 14.85 -27.08
N VAL A 332 60.48 15.96 -26.37
CA VAL A 332 60.40 17.37 -26.83
C VAL A 332 59.07 18.17 -26.75
N ALA A 333 58.99 19.00 -25.69
CA ALA A 333 58.86 20.47 -25.62
C ALA A 333 57.72 21.29 -26.30
N ARG A 334 57.02 22.11 -25.50
CA ARG A 334 57.07 23.61 -25.43
C ARG A 334 55.89 24.13 -24.58
N ASN A 335 56.16 24.80 -23.44
CA ASN A 335 56.00 26.27 -23.20
C ASN A 335 54.66 26.87 -23.71
N SER A 336 53.86 27.63 -22.96
CA SER A 336 54.20 28.66 -21.96
C SER A 336 52.95 29.37 -21.38
N ARG A 337 53.07 29.80 -20.10
CA ARG A 337 52.70 31.11 -19.49
C ARG A 337 51.21 31.50 -19.34
N ILE A 338 50.71 31.68 -18.09
CA ILE A 338 50.64 32.92 -17.27
C ILE A 338 49.61 33.92 -17.86
N SER A 339 48.52 34.35 -17.19
CA SER A 339 48.52 35.18 -15.98
C SER A 339 47.16 35.26 -15.26
N ARG A 340 47.26 35.41 -13.93
CA ARG A 340 46.27 35.88 -12.94
C ARG A 340 45.84 37.35 -13.16
N ARG A 341 44.65 37.71 -12.66
CA ARG A 341 44.34 38.80 -11.67
C ARG A 341 42.82 38.87 -11.46
N LYS A 342 42.29 38.47 -10.30
CA LYS A 342 42.01 39.24 -9.06
C LYS A 342 40.98 40.39 -9.20
N ALA A 343 39.79 40.10 -8.66
CA ALA A 343 39.01 40.85 -7.66
C ALA A 343 38.94 42.40 -7.71
N ASN A 344 37.72 42.93 -7.62
CA ASN A 344 37.41 43.96 -6.65
C ASN A 344 35.91 44.05 -6.30
N GLN A 345 35.64 44.17 -4.99
CA GLN A 345 34.38 44.53 -4.35
C GLN A 345 34.09 46.04 -4.44
N ARG A 346 32.81 46.43 -4.37
CA ARG A 346 32.23 47.64 -3.71
C ARG A 346 30.69 47.50 -3.78
N LYS A 347 29.97 47.11 -2.73
CA LYS A 347 29.42 47.85 -1.57
C LYS A 347 28.54 49.07 -1.88
N SER A 348 27.46 49.15 -1.09
CA SER A 348 26.57 50.27 -0.71
C SER A 348 25.36 50.52 -1.65
N SER A 349 24.15 50.08 -1.30
CA SER A 349 23.17 50.65 -0.33
C SER A 349 22.37 51.83 -0.90
N GLY A 350 21.04 51.76 -0.85
CA GLY A 350 20.19 52.93 -1.14
C GLY A 350 18.72 52.61 -1.31
N ASN A 351 17.92 53.10 -0.37
CA ASN A 351 16.50 52.86 -0.12
C ASN A 351 15.56 53.72 -1.00
N ARG A 352 14.23 53.47 -0.88
CA ARG A 352 13.04 54.20 -1.39
C ARG A 352 12.53 53.69 -2.76
N MET A 353 11.24 53.44 -2.97
CA MET A 353 10.02 53.99 -2.35
C MET A 353 8.88 52.98 -2.43
#